data_AF-A0A8T0N131-F1
#
_entry.id   AF-A0A8T0N131-F1
#
_cell.length_a   1.000
_cell.length_b   1.000
_cell.length_c   1.000
_cell.angle_alpha   90.00
_cell.angle_beta   90.00
_cell.angle_gamma   90.00
#
_symmetry.space_group_name_H-M   'P 1'
#
loop_
_entity.id
_entity.type
_entity.pdbx_description
1 polymer ?
#
loop_
_entity_poly.entity_id
_entity_poly.type
_entity_poly.pdbx_seq_one_letter_code
_entity_poly.pdbx_strand_id
1 'polypeptide(L)'
;MSVPMYKKQNSMGTPVHKTNPFDSDSDSEVPSKPSRAQSVPVQRTDKSVQELEDYAITKARETTHKANDCVRAAEAIREDATQTLQTLHRQGEQIMRSHQLAADIERDLTVSEKLLGSLGGLFSKAWRPKRNQQIKGPVSENNWSVRTANHTEQSWRLGIAPTRQESPSPVQTTPATAMEKIQAEKAKQDDVLSDLSNTLGQLKEMAVDMGTEIDR
;
A
#
# COMPACT_ATOMS: atom_id res chain seq x y z
N MET A 1 10.20 -78.12 18.76
CA MET A 1 8.91 -78.75 18.43
C MET A 1 8.23 -77.93 17.35
N SER A 2 7.81 -78.62 16.29
CA SER A 2 6.62 -78.39 15.44
C SER A 2 6.27 -76.99 14.91
N VAL A 3 6.27 -76.89 13.58
CA VAL A 3 5.35 -76.02 12.81
C VAL A 3 3.91 -76.52 13.00
N PRO A 4 2.87 -75.65 13.03
CA PRO A 4 2.01 -75.45 11.83
C PRO A 4 1.43 -74.01 11.72
N MET A 5 1.36 -73.35 10.57
CA MET A 5 0.52 -73.48 9.35
C MET A 5 -0.76 -72.59 9.30
N TYR A 6 -0.85 -71.88 8.16
CA TYR A 6 -1.99 -71.28 7.41
C TYR A 6 -2.94 -70.24 8.07
N LYS A 7 -3.02 -69.04 7.46
CA LYS A 7 -4.20 -68.66 6.64
C LYS A 7 -3.93 -67.46 5.71
N LYS A 8 -4.53 -67.61 4.53
CA LYS A 8 -4.52 -66.80 3.31
C LYS A 8 -5.46 -65.60 3.42
N GLN A 9 -5.06 -64.42 2.93
CA GLN A 9 -5.97 -63.52 2.22
C GLN A 9 -5.22 -62.57 1.28
N ASN A 10 -5.46 -62.76 -0.01
CA ASN A 10 -5.12 -61.81 -1.08
C ASN A 10 -5.94 -60.53 -0.92
N SER A 11 -5.36 -59.37 -1.22
CA SER A 11 -6.01 -58.38 -2.07
C SER A 11 -4.97 -57.38 -2.59
N MET A 12 -4.65 -57.49 -3.87
CA MET A 12 -3.92 -56.47 -4.64
C MET A 12 -4.93 -55.47 -5.20
N GLY A 13 -4.55 -54.19 -5.23
CA GLY A 13 -5.14 -53.23 -6.17
C GLY A 13 -5.29 -51.81 -5.62
N THR A 14 -4.27 -50.98 -5.82
CA THR A 14 -4.51 -49.58 -6.20
C THR A 14 -4.52 -49.52 -7.74
N PRO A 15 -5.32 -48.64 -8.35
CA PRO A 15 -4.81 -47.31 -8.62
C PRO A 15 -5.81 -46.19 -8.34
N VAL A 16 -5.28 -45.07 -7.84
CA VAL A 16 -6.00 -43.80 -7.68
C VAL A 16 -6.12 -43.14 -9.06
N HIS A 17 -7.32 -43.14 -9.65
CA HIS A 17 -7.63 -42.29 -10.79
C HIS A 17 -8.16 -40.95 -10.30
N LYS A 18 -7.40 -39.88 -10.54
CA LYS A 18 -7.87 -38.50 -10.52
C LYS A 18 -8.75 -38.30 -11.75
N THR A 19 -10.05 -38.05 -11.54
CA THR A 19 -10.94 -37.65 -12.64
C THR A 19 -11.16 -36.14 -12.55
N ASN A 20 -10.74 -35.45 -13.61
CA ASN A 20 -10.88 -34.02 -13.82
C ASN A 20 -12.33 -33.72 -14.27
N PRO A 21 -13.03 -32.72 -13.75
CA PRO A 21 -14.47 -32.56 -13.96
C PRO A 21 -14.87 -31.84 -15.27
N PHE A 22 -13.94 -31.65 -16.20
CA PHE A 22 -14.15 -30.88 -17.44
C PHE A 22 -14.04 -31.68 -18.74
N ASP A 23 -13.93 -33.01 -18.68
CA ASP A 23 -13.64 -33.84 -19.87
C ASP A 23 -14.81 -34.76 -20.26
N SER A 24 -15.99 -34.19 -20.48
CA SER A 24 -17.14 -34.91 -21.03
C SER A 24 -17.52 -34.35 -22.40
N ASP A 25 -16.67 -34.58 -23.39
CA ASP A 25 -17.07 -34.57 -24.81
C ASP A 25 -17.05 -36.01 -25.34
N SER A 26 -18.23 -36.62 -25.45
CA SER A 26 -18.45 -37.75 -26.34
C SER A 26 -19.92 -37.83 -26.72
N ASP A 27 -20.16 -37.37 -27.94
CA ASP A 27 -21.37 -37.52 -28.73
C ASP A 27 -21.64 -39.01 -28.97
N SER A 28 -22.79 -39.51 -28.53
CA SER A 28 -23.30 -40.84 -28.88
C SER A 28 -24.82 -40.83 -28.75
N GLU A 29 -25.49 -40.62 -29.89
CA GLU A 29 -26.93 -40.79 -30.07
C GLU A 29 -27.36 -42.22 -29.70
N VAL A 30 -28.27 -42.34 -28.72
CA VAL A 30 -29.16 -43.49 -28.58
C VAL A 30 -30.53 -43.02 -28.03
N PRO A 31 -31.66 -43.22 -28.72
CA PRO A 31 -32.95 -42.71 -28.26
C PRO A 31 -33.60 -43.71 -27.29
N SER A 32 -33.54 -43.43 -25.99
CA SER A 32 -34.25 -44.21 -24.97
C SER A 32 -35.15 -43.32 -24.12
N LYS A 33 -36.45 -43.63 -24.14
CA LYS A 33 -37.61 -42.96 -23.50
C LYS A 33 -37.34 -42.35 -22.11
N PRO A 34 -37.94 -41.18 -21.77
CA PRO A 34 -37.71 -40.55 -20.48
C PRO A 34 -38.51 -41.23 -19.37
N SER A 35 -37.80 -41.86 -18.43
CA SER A 35 -38.35 -42.18 -17.11
C SER A 35 -38.42 -40.91 -16.27
N ARG A 36 -39.65 -40.53 -15.92
CA ARG A 36 -40.06 -39.50 -14.96
C ARG A 36 -38.99 -39.17 -13.90
N ALA A 37 -38.37 -38.00 -14.03
CA ALA A 37 -37.49 -37.45 -13.00
C ALA A 37 -38.31 -37.14 -11.73
N GLN A 38 -37.97 -37.79 -10.62
CA GLN A 38 -38.37 -37.33 -9.30
C GLN A 38 -37.60 -36.04 -9.01
N SER A 39 -38.32 -34.93 -8.94
CA SER A 39 -37.79 -33.64 -8.53
C SER A 39 -37.25 -33.73 -7.11
N VAL A 40 -35.95 -33.57 -6.95
CA VAL A 40 -35.33 -33.22 -5.66
C VAL A 40 -35.99 -31.91 -5.20
N PRO A 41 -36.50 -31.81 -3.95
CA PRO A 41 -37.03 -30.54 -3.47
C PRO A 41 -35.88 -29.54 -3.44
N VAL A 42 -35.93 -28.54 -4.31
CA VAL A 42 -35.17 -27.31 -4.13
C VAL A 42 -35.65 -26.75 -2.80
N GLN A 43 -34.79 -26.73 -1.77
CA GLN A 43 -35.02 -25.90 -0.60
C GLN A 43 -35.00 -24.44 -1.06
N ARG A 44 -36.14 -23.97 -1.58
CA ARG A 44 -36.38 -22.54 -1.73
C ARG A 44 -36.40 -21.99 -0.32
N THR A 45 -35.33 -21.29 0.02
CA THR A 45 -35.36 -20.34 1.13
C THR A 45 -36.27 -19.21 0.67
N ASP A 46 -37.57 -19.35 0.92
CA ASP A 46 -38.56 -18.29 0.72
C ASP A 46 -38.29 -17.20 1.78
N LYS A 47 -37.17 -16.48 1.63
CA LYS A 47 -36.89 -15.27 2.38
C LYS A 47 -37.92 -14.23 1.96
N SER A 48 -38.52 -13.56 2.93
CA SER A 48 -39.46 -12.49 2.64
C SER A 48 -38.76 -11.35 1.89
N VAL A 49 -39.47 -10.68 0.98
CA VAL A 49 -38.93 -9.51 0.24
C VAL A 49 -38.45 -8.43 1.21
N GLN A 50 -39.15 -8.27 2.34
CA GLN A 50 -38.79 -7.35 3.42
C GLN A 50 -37.42 -7.68 4.04
N GLU A 51 -37.13 -8.95 4.33
CA GLU A 51 -35.82 -9.37 4.85
C GLU A 51 -34.68 -9.11 3.86
N LEU A 52 -34.94 -9.29 2.56
CA LEU A 52 -33.98 -8.99 1.50
C LEU A 52 -33.69 -7.49 1.40
N GLU A 53 -34.72 -6.65 1.54
CA GLU A 53 -34.60 -5.20 1.58
C GLU A 53 -33.80 -4.72 2.80
N ASP A 54 -34.14 -5.22 3.99
CA ASP A 54 -33.45 -4.86 5.23
C ASP A 54 -31.99 -5.35 5.24
N TYR A 55 -31.74 -6.54 4.68
CA TYR A 55 -30.38 -7.04 4.46
C TYR A 55 -29.59 -6.13 3.51
N ALA A 56 -30.17 -5.75 2.38
CA ALA A 56 -29.49 -4.89 1.39
C ALA A 56 -29.17 -3.50 1.97
N ILE A 57 -30.10 -2.90 2.71
CA ILE A 57 -29.87 -1.63 3.42
C ILE A 57 -28.75 -1.77 4.45
N THR A 58 -28.79 -2.83 5.27
CA THR A 58 -27.78 -3.08 6.30
C THR A 58 -26.41 -3.28 5.67
N LYS A 59 -26.35 -4.06 4.57
CA LYS A 59 -25.10 -4.30 3.84
C LYS A 59 -24.53 -3.03 3.23
N ALA A 60 -25.38 -2.19 2.64
CA ALA A 60 -24.94 -0.89 2.10
C ALA A 60 -24.34 -0.02 3.21
N ARG A 61 -25.00 0.04 4.38
CA ARG A 61 -24.52 0.83 5.52
C ARG A 61 -23.19 0.30 6.09
N GLU A 62 -23.05 -1.01 6.21
CA GLU A 62 -21.79 -1.65 6.61
C GLU A 62 -20.65 -1.29 5.66
N THR A 63 -20.91 -1.30 4.35
CA THR A 63 -19.91 -0.94 3.34
C THR A 63 -19.46 0.51 3.48
N THR A 64 -20.40 1.45 3.69
CA THR A 64 -20.06 2.86 3.91
C THR A 64 -19.24 3.05 5.19
N HIS A 65 -19.59 2.35 6.28
CA HIS A 65 -18.81 2.39 7.51
C HIS A 65 -17.38 1.93 7.29
N LYS A 66 -17.19 0.81 6.58
CA LYS A 66 -15.84 0.29 6.26
C LYS A 66 -15.06 1.23 5.36
N ALA A 67 -15.72 1.85 4.38
CA ALA A 67 -15.08 2.85 3.53
C ALA A 67 -14.61 4.07 4.35
N ASN A 68 -15.40 4.50 5.34
CA ASN A 68 -15.03 5.57 6.24
C ASN A 68 -13.85 5.20 7.16
N ASP A 69 -13.82 3.97 7.66
CA ASP A 69 -12.66 3.46 8.41
C ASP A 69 -11.37 3.49 7.57
N CYS A 70 -11.45 3.18 6.27
CA CYS A 70 -10.32 3.28 5.36
C CYS A 70 -9.85 4.73 5.17
N VAL A 71 -10.77 5.69 5.02
CA VAL A 71 -10.43 7.12 4.96
C VAL A 71 -9.68 7.53 6.22
N ARG A 72 -10.23 7.24 7.40
CA ARG A 72 -9.60 7.59 8.68
C ARG A 72 -8.20 6.99 8.82
N ALA A 73 -8.00 5.75 8.40
CA ALA A 73 -6.68 5.13 8.39
C ALA A 73 -5.71 5.83 7.42
N ALA A 74 -6.16 6.18 6.21
CA ALA A 74 -5.35 6.89 5.24
C ALA A 74 -4.95 8.29 5.74
N GLU A 75 -5.85 9.00 6.43
CA GLU A 75 -5.55 10.30 7.03
C GLU A 75 -4.51 10.21 8.15
N ALA A 76 -4.63 9.22 9.03
CA ALA A 76 -3.62 8.99 10.07
C ALA A 76 -2.23 8.72 9.46
N ILE A 77 -2.17 7.90 8.40
CA ILE A 77 -0.90 7.64 7.68
C ILE A 77 -0.37 8.93 7.05
N ARG A 78 -1.25 9.80 6.52
CA ARG A 78 -0.86 11.08 5.90
C ARG A 78 -0.21 12.01 6.92
N GLU A 79 -0.75 12.07 8.14
CA GLU A 79 -0.17 12.85 9.24
C GLU A 79 1.23 12.34 9.62
N ASP A 80 1.38 11.03 9.79
CA ASP A 80 2.67 10.40 10.11
C ASP A 80 3.71 10.58 8.98
N ALA A 81 3.28 10.48 7.72
CA ALA A 81 4.13 10.71 6.54
C ALA A 81 4.64 12.16 6.49
N THR A 82 3.81 13.13 6.89
CA THR A 82 4.21 14.54 6.96
C THR A 82 5.33 14.75 7.98
N GLN A 83 5.22 14.15 9.16
CA GLN A 83 6.27 14.22 10.19
C GLN A 83 7.56 13.53 9.74
N THR A 84 7.42 12.41 9.04
CA THR A 84 8.55 11.66 8.47
C THR A 84 9.30 12.50 7.44
N LEU A 85 8.60 13.15 6.51
CA LEU A 85 9.19 14.05 5.51
C LEU A 85 9.98 15.19 6.15
N GLN A 86 9.42 15.85 7.18
CA GLN A 86 10.12 16.92 7.90
C GLN A 86 11.41 16.41 8.56
N THR A 87 11.36 15.21 9.15
CA THR A 87 12.52 14.59 9.79
C THR A 87 13.58 14.23 8.76
N LEU A 88 13.18 13.65 7.63
CA LEU A 88 14.07 13.26 6.55
C LEU A 88 14.81 14.47 5.98
N HIS A 89 14.09 15.56 5.69
CA HIS A 89 14.70 16.80 5.21
C HIS A 89 15.72 17.36 6.20
N ARG A 90 15.36 17.43 7.50
CA ARG A 90 16.26 17.90 8.55
C ARG A 90 17.51 17.02 8.69
N GLN A 91 17.39 15.72 8.48
CA GLN A 91 18.52 14.79 8.52
C GLN A 91 19.40 14.91 7.28
N GLY A 92 18.79 15.02 6.09
CA GLY A 92 19.50 15.25 4.82
C GLY A 92 20.38 16.49 4.86
N GLU A 93 19.85 17.60 5.39
CA GLU A 93 20.63 18.84 5.55
C GLU A 93 21.81 18.69 6.53
N GLN A 94 21.67 17.88 7.58
CA GLN A 94 22.79 17.60 8.49
C GLN A 94 23.88 16.78 7.80
N ILE A 95 23.49 15.78 6.99
CA ILE A 95 24.43 14.96 6.22
C ILE A 95 25.17 15.83 5.21
N MET A 96 24.47 16.72 4.51
CA MET A 96 25.10 17.66 3.58
C MET A 96 26.14 18.57 4.26
N ARG A 97 25.79 19.17 5.41
CA ARG A 97 26.74 19.99 6.16
C ARG A 97 27.95 19.19 6.63
N SER A 98 27.73 17.98 7.11
CA SER A 98 28.80 17.06 7.53
C SER A 98 29.72 16.70 6.35
N HIS A 99 29.14 16.43 5.18
CA HIS A 99 29.90 16.15 3.97
C HIS A 99 30.75 17.34 3.54
N GLN A 100 30.18 18.55 3.54
CA GLN A 100 30.92 19.77 3.20
C GLN A 100 32.09 19.98 4.16
N LEU A 101 31.85 19.85 5.47
CA LEU A 101 32.91 19.96 6.48
C LEU A 101 34.03 18.94 6.23
N ALA A 102 33.68 17.71 5.90
CA ALA A 102 34.66 16.66 5.62
C ALA A 102 35.47 16.95 4.34
N ALA A 103 34.83 17.47 3.30
CA ALA A 103 35.50 17.91 2.07
C ALA A 103 36.45 19.10 2.34
N ASP A 104 36.06 20.02 3.23
CA ASP A 104 36.88 21.15 3.63
C ASP A 104 38.14 20.67 4.38
N ILE A 105 37.99 19.74 5.31
CA ILE A 105 39.11 19.11 6.03
C ILE A 105 40.07 18.43 5.06
N GLU A 106 39.58 17.67 4.08
CA GLU A 106 40.43 16.98 3.10
C GLU A 106 41.28 17.98 2.28
N ARG A 107 40.70 19.13 1.91
CA ARG A 107 41.43 20.21 1.23
C ARG A 107 42.51 20.80 2.13
N ASP A 108 42.18 21.08 3.38
CA ASP A 108 43.13 21.64 4.36
C ASP A 108 44.28 20.66 4.63
N LEU A 109 43.99 19.36 4.74
CA LEU A 109 45.00 18.31 4.86
C LEU A 109 45.92 18.29 3.63
N THR A 110 45.38 18.45 2.42
CA THR A 110 46.17 18.51 1.18
C THR A 110 47.12 19.72 1.18
N VAL A 111 46.67 20.89 1.66
CA VAL A 111 47.53 22.08 1.81
C VAL A 111 48.61 21.83 2.86
N SER A 112 48.23 21.24 4.00
CA SER A 112 49.16 20.92 5.09
C SER A 112 50.26 19.94 4.66
N GLU A 113 49.94 18.94 3.83
CA GLU A 113 50.91 17.99 3.27
C GLU A 113 51.94 18.71 2.41
N LYS A 114 51.51 19.62 1.52
CA LYS A 114 52.42 20.41 0.68
C LYS A 114 53.35 21.29 1.51
N LEU A 115 52.81 21.94 2.55
CA LEU A 115 53.59 22.77 3.45
C LEU A 115 54.64 21.94 4.20
N LEU A 116 54.26 20.83 4.83
CA LEU A 116 55.18 19.91 5.51
C LEU A 116 56.25 19.34 4.55
N GLY A 117 55.88 19.09 3.30
CA GLY A 117 56.82 18.71 2.24
C GLY A 117 57.85 19.81 1.95
N SER A 118 57.41 21.08 1.89
CA SER A 118 58.29 22.22 1.59
C SER A 118 59.29 22.55 2.71
N LEU A 119 59.02 22.19 3.97
CA LEU A 119 59.93 22.42 5.09
C LEU A 119 61.22 21.57 5.02
N GLY A 120 61.23 20.49 4.23
CA GLY A 120 62.41 19.63 4.03
C GLY A 120 62.90 18.88 5.28
N GLY A 121 63.82 17.92 5.07
CA GLY A 121 64.53 17.25 6.16
C GLY A 121 63.71 16.28 7.02
N LEU A 122 63.75 16.45 8.35
CA LEU A 122 63.18 15.54 9.36
C LEU A 122 61.64 15.57 9.43
N PHE A 123 60.99 16.65 8.97
CA PHE A 123 59.53 16.82 9.06
C PHE A 123 58.78 16.20 7.88
N SER A 124 59.34 16.26 6.67
CA SER A 124 58.71 15.72 5.45
C SER A 124 58.68 14.18 5.42
N LYS A 125 59.59 13.51 6.14
CA LYS A 125 59.69 12.04 6.17
C LYS A 125 58.74 11.37 7.17
N ALA A 126 58.28 12.09 8.19
CA ALA A 126 57.44 11.53 9.27
C ALA A 126 55.93 11.57 8.95
N TRP A 127 55.49 12.47 8.07
CA TRP A 127 54.08 12.55 7.65
C TRP A 127 53.87 11.83 6.32
N ARG A 128 53.28 10.63 6.38
CA ARG A 128 52.78 9.90 5.21
C ARG A 128 51.25 9.82 5.32
N PRO A 129 50.50 10.76 4.72
CA PRO A 129 49.06 10.74 4.83
C PRO A 129 48.52 9.48 4.16
N LYS A 130 47.68 8.75 4.89
CA LYS A 130 46.96 7.61 4.35
C LYS A 130 45.82 8.19 3.53
N ARG A 131 45.95 8.19 2.20
CA ARG A 131 44.85 8.55 1.30
C ARG A 131 43.77 7.49 1.41
N ASN A 132 42.83 7.74 2.32
CA ASN A 132 41.59 6.99 2.38
C ASN A 132 40.76 7.44 1.16
N GLN A 133 39.84 6.60 0.69
CA GLN A 133 39.03 6.89 -0.50
C GLN A 133 38.44 8.31 -0.47
N GLN A 134 38.35 8.97 -1.63
CA GLN A 134 37.68 10.26 -1.78
C GLN A 134 36.33 10.17 -1.08
N ILE A 135 36.06 11.13 -0.18
CA ILE A 135 34.81 11.18 0.58
C ILE A 135 33.68 11.29 -0.43
N LYS A 136 33.01 10.16 -0.71
CA LYS A 136 31.81 10.12 -1.53
C LYS A 136 30.67 10.65 -0.68
N GLY A 137 30.07 11.75 -1.10
CA GLY A 137 28.90 12.33 -0.46
C GLY A 137 27.68 12.35 -1.36
N PRO A 138 26.56 12.87 -0.84
CA PRO A 138 25.35 13.16 -1.60
C PRO A 138 25.68 13.95 -2.87
N VAL A 139 25.08 13.60 -4.01
CA VAL A 139 25.41 14.25 -5.29
C VAL A 139 24.65 15.57 -5.36
N SER A 140 25.37 16.67 -5.19
CA SER A 140 24.80 18.02 -5.32
C SER A 140 24.58 18.34 -6.81
N GLU A 141 23.48 17.86 -7.39
CA GLU A 141 23.09 18.20 -8.76
C GLU A 141 22.39 19.58 -8.75
N ASN A 142 23.14 20.62 -9.13
CA ASN A 142 22.83 22.05 -8.96
C ASN A 142 21.60 22.61 -9.71
N ASN A 143 20.72 21.78 -10.27
CA ASN A 143 19.57 22.18 -11.07
C ASN A 143 18.21 21.67 -10.56
N TRP A 144 18.17 20.81 -9.52
CA TRP A 144 16.93 20.17 -9.09
C TRP A 144 16.24 20.86 -7.89
N SER A 145 17.03 21.50 -7.02
CA SER A 145 16.61 22.08 -5.73
C SER A 145 15.62 23.25 -5.82
N VAL A 146 15.50 23.89 -6.98
CA VAL A 146 14.55 25.00 -7.19
C VAL A 146 13.12 24.50 -7.41
N ARG A 147 12.93 23.24 -7.84
CA ARG A 147 11.59 22.73 -8.17
C ARG A 147 10.85 22.16 -6.95
N THR A 148 11.58 21.51 -6.04
CA THR A 148 11.05 20.88 -4.83
C THR A 148 10.80 21.86 -3.69
N ALA A 149 11.67 22.85 -3.49
CA ALA A 149 11.49 23.90 -2.49
C ALA A 149 10.24 24.77 -2.76
N ASN A 150 9.99 25.13 -4.02
CA ASN A 150 8.82 25.92 -4.41
C ASN A 150 7.49 25.12 -4.27
N HIS A 151 7.52 23.80 -4.35
CA HIS A 151 6.34 22.94 -4.15
C HIS A 151 6.00 22.79 -2.66
N THR A 152 7.03 22.52 -1.84
CA THR A 152 6.86 22.41 -0.39
C THR A 152 6.55 23.75 0.25
N GLU A 153 7.05 24.88 -0.28
CA GLU A 153 6.73 26.18 0.31
C GLU A 153 5.26 26.61 0.16
N GLN A 154 4.58 26.07 -0.84
CA GLN A 154 3.17 26.34 -1.07
C GLN A 154 2.27 25.43 -0.21
N SER A 155 2.71 24.22 0.14
CA SER A 155 1.92 23.28 0.96
C SER A 155 1.83 23.69 2.44
N TRP A 156 2.85 24.34 3.02
CA TRP A 156 2.78 24.84 4.41
C TRP A 156 2.04 26.17 4.55
N ARG A 157 1.83 26.93 3.46
CA ARG A 157 1.14 28.23 3.47
C ARG A 157 -0.36 28.13 3.21
N LEU A 158 -0.82 26.98 2.73
CA LEU A 158 -2.24 26.69 2.59
C LEU A 158 -2.70 25.89 3.81
N GLY A 159 -2.90 26.60 4.92
CA GLY A 159 -3.77 26.11 5.98
C GLY A 159 -5.19 25.96 5.42
N ILE A 160 -5.45 24.84 4.75
CA ILE A 160 -6.78 24.49 4.26
C ILE A 160 -7.59 24.06 5.48
N ALA A 161 -8.15 25.06 6.17
CA ALA A 161 -9.28 24.84 7.04
C ALA A 161 -10.43 24.32 6.17
N PRO A 162 -11.07 23.18 6.52
CA PRO A 162 -12.30 22.80 5.84
C PRO A 162 -13.32 23.89 6.08
N THR A 163 -13.76 24.57 5.02
CA THR A 163 -14.97 25.39 5.06
C THR A 163 -16.12 24.46 5.38
N ARG A 164 -16.51 24.43 6.66
CA ARG A 164 -17.76 23.82 7.12
C ARG A 164 -18.90 24.64 6.51
N GLN A 165 -19.43 24.16 5.40
CA GLN A 165 -20.62 24.71 4.80
C GLN A 165 -21.83 24.29 5.64
N GLU A 166 -22.55 25.28 6.17
CA GLU A 166 -23.77 25.11 6.95
C GLU A 166 -24.89 24.43 6.15
N SER A 167 -25.67 23.63 6.88
CA SER A 167 -26.86 22.89 6.47
C SER A 167 -27.96 23.74 5.83
N PRO A 168 -28.86 23.11 5.06
CA PRO A 168 -30.28 23.48 5.09
C PRO A 168 -31.16 22.40 5.75
N SER A 169 -32.05 22.89 6.62
CA SER A 169 -33.27 22.39 7.27
C SER A 169 -33.84 20.96 7.05
N PRO A 170 -34.57 20.43 8.05
CA PRO A 170 -35.17 19.10 8.03
C PRO A 170 -36.38 19.04 7.09
N VAL A 171 -36.24 18.36 5.95
CA VAL A 171 -37.37 18.03 5.08
C VAL A 171 -38.08 16.80 5.63
N GLN A 172 -39.38 16.97 5.87
CA GLN A 172 -40.30 15.93 6.33
C GLN A 172 -40.23 14.71 5.42
N THR A 173 -39.84 13.57 5.99
CA THR A 173 -39.56 12.35 5.22
C THR A 173 -40.85 11.54 5.11
N THR A 174 -41.39 11.48 3.89
CA THR A 174 -42.24 10.38 3.45
C THR A 174 -41.52 9.05 3.66
N PRO A 175 -42.22 7.91 3.83
CA PRO A 175 -41.57 6.63 4.09
C PRO A 175 -40.65 6.27 2.91
N ALA A 176 -39.33 6.49 3.08
CA ALA A 176 -38.33 6.22 2.07
C ALA A 176 -38.34 4.73 1.74
N THR A 177 -38.59 4.41 0.47
CA THR A 177 -38.59 3.03 -0.02
C THR A 177 -37.21 2.43 0.21
N ALA A 178 -37.10 1.11 0.43
CA ALA A 178 -35.81 0.46 0.65
C ALA A 178 -34.76 0.81 -0.43
N MET A 179 -35.21 0.91 -1.67
CA MET A 179 -34.36 1.31 -2.79
C MET A 179 -33.80 2.74 -2.64
N GLU A 180 -34.59 3.69 -2.14
CA GLU A 180 -34.15 5.07 -1.92
C GLU A 180 -33.08 5.15 -0.82
N LYS A 181 -33.23 4.38 0.26
CA LYS A 181 -32.22 4.27 1.32
C LYS A 181 -30.91 3.70 0.79
N ILE A 182 -30.98 2.68 -0.07
CA ILE A 182 -29.81 2.07 -0.70
C ILE A 182 -29.13 3.07 -1.65
N GLN A 183 -29.89 3.83 -2.44
CA GLN A 183 -29.32 4.86 -3.32
C GLN A 183 -28.63 5.97 -2.53
N ALA A 184 -29.24 6.43 -1.44
CA ALA A 184 -28.62 7.42 -0.56
C ALA A 184 -27.31 6.89 0.05
N GLU A 185 -27.28 5.63 0.45
CA GLU A 185 -26.09 5.02 1.01
C GLU A 185 -24.99 4.79 -0.05
N LYS A 186 -25.38 4.46 -1.28
CA LYS A 186 -24.46 4.39 -2.42
C LYS A 186 -23.83 5.75 -2.73
N ALA A 187 -24.62 6.82 -2.74
CA ALA A 187 -24.06 8.16 -2.94
C ALA A 187 -23.00 8.52 -1.89
N LYS A 188 -23.25 8.18 -0.61
CA LYS A 188 -22.23 8.33 0.44
C LYS A 188 -20.99 7.47 0.20
N GLN A 189 -21.15 6.25 -0.30
CA GLN A 189 -20.00 5.40 -0.64
C GLN A 189 -19.16 6.06 -1.73
N ASP A 190 -19.78 6.61 -2.77
CA ASP A 190 -19.08 7.28 -3.85
C ASP A 190 -18.31 8.52 -3.34
N ASP A 191 -18.92 9.32 -2.45
CA ASP A 191 -18.27 10.46 -1.81
C ASP A 191 -17.06 10.02 -0.95
N VAL A 192 -17.24 9.02 -0.08
CA VAL A 192 -16.16 8.51 0.78
C VAL A 192 -15.03 7.88 -0.02
N LEU A 193 -15.34 7.19 -1.13
CA LEU A 193 -14.33 6.62 -2.01
C LEU A 193 -13.56 7.71 -2.77
N SER A 194 -14.22 8.82 -3.12
CA SER A 194 -13.56 9.99 -3.68
C SER A 194 -12.56 10.60 -2.68
N ASP A 195 -12.97 10.79 -1.42
CA ASP A 195 -12.09 11.29 -0.36
C ASP A 195 -10.90 10.36 -0.10
N LEU A 196 -11.14 9.05 -0.11
CA LEU A 196 -10.09 8.05 0.00
C LEU A 196 -9.10 8.14 -1.18
N SER A 197 -9.60 8.24 -2.40
CA SER A 197 -8.78 8.36 -3.61
C SER A 197 -7.91 9.61 -3.56
N ASN A 198 -8.47 10.75 -3.15
CA ASN A 198 -7.72 12.01 -2.99
C ASN A 198 -6.60 11.87 -1.97
N THR A 199 -6.89 11.27 -0.81
CA THR A 199 -5.90 11.05 0.26
C THR A 199 -4.78 10.10 -0.18
N LEU A 200 -5.13 9.02 -0.89
CA LEU A 200 -4.14 8.10 -1.47
C LEU A 200 -3.26 8.77 -2.54
N GLY A 201 -3.83 9.70 -3.31
CA GLY A 201 -3.07 10.54 -4.24
C GLY A 201 -1.98 11.37 -3.53
N GLN A 202 -2.36 12.06 -2.44
CA GLN A 202 -1.41 12.83 -1.62
C GLN A 202 -0.34 11.94 -0.97
N LEU A 203 -0.72 10.78 -0.45
CA LEU A 203 0.21 9.80 0.12
C LEU A 203 1.23 9.31 -0.91
N LYS A 204 0.81 9.11 -2.16
CA LYS A 204 1.71 8.75 -3.26
C LYS A 204 2.72 9.86 -3.55
N GLU A 205 2.27 11.12 -3.62
CA GLU A 205 3.17 12.26 -3.85
C GLU A 205 4.22 12.36 -2.73
N MET A 206 3.79 12.28 -1.47
CA MET A 206 4.72 12.26 -0.33
C MET A 206 5.69 11.08 -0.37
N ALA A 207 5.25 9.90 -0.82
CA ALA A 207 6.13 8.74 -0.97
C ALA A 207 7.20 8.95 -2.05
N VAL A 208 6.86 9.61 -3.15
CA VAL A 208 7.83 10.02 -4.18
C VAL A 208 8.80 11.03 -3.61
N ASP A 209 8.31 12.06 -2.93
CA ASP A 209 9.16 13.10 -2.30
C ASP A 209 10.14 12.47 -1.29
N MET A 210 9.67 11.57 -0.42
CA MET A 210 10.52 10.81 0.50
C MET A 210 11.58 9.99 -0.24
N GLY A 211 11.20 9.31 -1.31
CA GLY A 211 12.15 8.56 -2.15
C GLY A 211 13.24 9.46 -2.72
N THR A 212 12.87 10.63 -3.26
CA THR A 212 13.84 11.57 -3.84
C THR A 212 14.80 12.16 -2.80
N GLU A 213 14.34 12.43 -1.58
CA GLU A 213 15.21 12.94 -0.51
C GLU A 213 16.15 11.85 0.03
N ILE A 214 15.76 10.56 -0.04
CA ILE A 214 16.65 9.43 0.29
C ILE A 214 17.71 9.19 -0.78
N ASP A 215 17.35 9.33 -2.06
CA ASP A 215 18.26 9.10 -3.19
C ASP A 215 19.33 10.21 -3.34
N ARG A 216 19.09 11.37 -2.73
CA ARG A 216 19.98 12.55 -2.75
C ARG A 216 21.30 12.31 -2.04
#